data_AF-A0A356AXS5-F1
#
_entry.id   AF-A0A356AXS5-F1
#
_cell.length_a   1.000
_cell.length_b   1.000
_cell.length_c   1.000
_cell.angle_alpha   90.00
_cell.angle_beta   90.00
_cell.angle_gamma   90.00
#
_symmetry.space_group_name_H-M   'P 1'
#
loop_
_entity.id
_entity.type
_entity.pdbx_description
1 polymer ?
#
loop_
_entity_poly.entity_id
_entity_poly.type
_entity_poly.pdbx_seq_one_letter_code
_entity_poly.pdbx_strand_id
1 'polypeptide(L)' 'MNKQEAEEIIVEYLPKVYGFAIKKSFSYDEAEDLCSDIISGLYPSLLSAKEIYNMDGYIWRICEHIYSKYVSSK' A
#
# COMPACT_ATOMS: atom_id res chain seq x y z
N MET A 1 -7.43 14.50 -2.15
CA MET A 1 -8.75 13.87 -1.89
C MET A 1 -9.14 14.07 -0.43
N ASN A 2 -10.41 13.89 -0.09
CA ASN A 2 -10.86 13.96 1.31
C ASN A 2 -10.64 12.61 2.04
N LYS A 3 -10.89 12.58 3.36
CA LYS A 3 -10.67 11.38 4.19
C LYS A 3 -11.51 10.18 3.76
N GLN A 4 -12.78 10.42 3.47
CA GLN A 4 -13.72 9.37 3.11
C GLN A 4 -13.35 8.73 1.77
N GLU A 5 -12.99 9.54 0.77
CA GLU A 5 -12.51 9.05 -0.53
C GLU A 5 -11.25 8.18 -0.37
N ALA A 6 -10.30 8.61 0.48
CA ALA A 6 -9.09 7.84 0.73
C ALA A 6 -9.37 6.51 1.44
N GLU A 7 -10.31 6.49 2.39
CA GLU A 7 -10.75 5.28 3.09
C GLU A 7 -11.45 4.31 2.14
N GLU A 8 -12.33 4.79 1.26
CA GLU A 8 -13.00 3.99 0.23
C GLU A 8 -11.98 3.34 -0.73
N ILE A 9 -10.99 4.10 -1.20
CA ILE A 9 -9.90 3.57 -2.03
C ILE A 9 -9.08 2.53 -1.26
N ILE A 10 -8.75 2.77 0.01
CA ILE A 10 -8.00 1.78 0.80
C ILE A 10 -8.78 0.49 0.94
N VAL A 11 -10.07 0.55 1.28
CA VAL A 11 -10.90 -0.64 1.43
C VAL A 11 -10.99 -1.41 0.10
N GLU A 12 -11.14 -0.72 -1.03
CA GLU A 12 -11.17 -1.34 -2.35
C GLU A 12 -9.85 -2.07 -2.68
N TYR A 13 -8.70 -1.47 -2.34
CA TYR A 13 -7.39 -2.00 -2.71
C TYR A 13 -6.78 -2.93 -1.66
N LEU A 14 -7.32 -2.97 -0.44
CA LEU A 14 -6.80 -3.79 0.66
C LEU A 14 -6.59 -5.27 0.25
N PRO A 15 -7.53 -5.96 -0.42
CA PRO A 15 -7.30 -7.35 -0.86
C PRO A 15 -6.18 -7.48 -1.89
N LYS A 16 -6.02 -6.48 -2.79
CA LYS A 16 -4.96 -6.46 -3.81
C LYS A 16 -3.59 -6.22 -3.17
N VAL A 17 -3.52 -5.29 -2.22
CA VAL A 17 -2.30 -4.98 -1.45
C VAL A 17 -1.89 -6.17 -0.59
N TYR A 18 -2.83 -6.82 0.07
CA TYR A 18 -2.55 -8.03 0.83
C TYR A 18 -2.06 -9.16 -0.09
N GLY A 19 -2.70 -9.35 -1.25
CA GLY A 19 -2.25 -10.31 -2.26
C GLY A 19 -0.85 -10.02 -2.80
N PHE A 20 -0.43 -8.75 -2.85
CA PHE A 20 0.94 -8.36 -3.15
C PHE A 20 1.90 -8.74 -2.02
N ALA A 21 1.56 -8.44 -0.77
CA ALA A 21 2.38 -8.78 0.38
C ALA A 21 2.59 -10.30 0.51
N ILE A 22 1.52 -11.10 0.34
CA ILE A 22 1.58 -12.57 0.36
C ILE A 22 2.56 -13.12 -0.68
N LYS A 23 2.65 -12.53 -1.86
CA LYS A 23 3.60 -12.96 -2.92
C LYS A 23 5.05 -12.61 -2.61
N LYS A 24 5.29 -11.72 -1.65
CA LYS A 24 6.59 -11.10 -1.36
C LYS A 24 7.15 -11.47 0.01
N SER A 25 6.34 -12.09 0.86
CA SER A 25 6.67 -12.52 2.22
C SER A 25 6.83 -14.04 2.32
N PHE A 26 7.56 -14.52 3.32
CA PHE A 26 7.79 -15.97 3.54
C PHE A 26 6.82 -16.62 4.53
N SER A 27 6.03 -15.81 5.24
CA SER A 27 4.97 -16.26 6.15
C SER A 27 3.76 -15.33 6.09
N TYR A 28 2.66 -15.77 6.69
CA TYR A 28 1.46 -14.93 6.84
C TYR A 28 1.72 -13.75 7.76
N ASP A 29 2.47 -13.93 8.86
CA ASP A 29 2.83 -12.84 9.77
C ASP A 29 3.63 -11.75 9.03
N GLU A 30 4.64 -12.15 8.25
CA GLU A 30 5.42 -11.21 7.43
C GLU A 30 4.57 -10.51 6.37
N ALA A 31 3.54 -11.19 5.84
CA ALA A 31 2.64 -10.59 4.87
C ALA A 31 1.69 -9.57 5.52
N GLU A 32 1.20 -9.84 6.74
CA GLU A 32 0.38 -8.92 7.51
C GLU A 32 1.16 -7.68 7.92
N ASP A 33 2.40 -7.83 8.37
CA ASP A 33 3.31 -6.73 8.68
C ASP A 33 3.56 -5.84 7.45
N LEU A 34 3.99 -6.46 6.33
CA LEU A 34 4.25 -5.74 5.09
C LEU A 34 2.99 -5.04 4.55
N CYS A 35 1.83 -5.70 4.62
CA CYS A 35 0.56 -5.09 4.22
C CYS A 35 0.24 -3.87 5.08
N SER A 36 0.41 -3.98 6.40
CA SER A 36 0.14 -2.91 7.36
C SER A 36 1.05 -1.70 7.12
N ASP A 37 2.34 -1.93 6.83
CA ASP A 37 3.29 -0.88 6.45
C ASP A 37 2.87 -0.19 5.15
N ILE A 38 2.43 -0.97 4.15
CA ILE A 38 1.96 -0.41 2.88
C ILE A 38 0.74 0.49 3.09
N ILE A 39 -0.28 0.03 3.83
CA ILE A 39 -1.49 0.82 4.11
C ILE A 39 -1.14 2.10 4.89
N SER A 40 -0.22 1.99 5.86
CA SER A 40 0.24 3.13 6.67
C SER A 40 0.96 4.20 5.85
N GLY A 41 1.66 3.81 4.79
CA GLY A 41 2.25 4.75 3.83
C GLY A 41 1.27 5.23 2.76
N LEU A 42 0.30 4.41 2.37
CA LEU A 42 -0.65 4.72 1.31
C LEU A 42 -1.68 5.76 1.74
N TYR A 43 -2.28 5.64 2.92
CA TYR A 43 -3.30 6.59 3.41
C TYR A 43 -2.84 8.06 3.42
N PRO A 44 -1.73 8.44 4.08
CA PRO A 44 -1.28 9.83 4.06
C PRO A 44 -0.84 10.29 2.66
N SER A 45 -0.35 9.36 1.83
CA SER A 45 0.03 9.66 0.44
C SER A 45 -1.20 10.02 -0.41
N LEU A 46 -2.28 9.26 -0.28
CA LEU A 46 -3.57 9.55 -0.89
C LEU A 46 -4.11 10.92 -0.45
N LEU A 47 -4.11 11.22 0.85
CA LEU A 47 -4.57 12.51 1.37
C LEU A 47 -3.77 13.71 0.86
N SER A 48 -2.45 13.56 0.74
CA SER A 48 -1.54 14.63 0.30
C SER A 48 -1.44 14.77 -1.22
N ALA A 49 -1.92 13.77 -1.98
CA ALA A 49 -1.91 13.82 -3.43
C ALA A 49 -2.83 14.92 -3.97
N LYS A 50 -2.26 15.81 -4.78
CA LYS A 50 -3.00 16.88 -5.47
C LYS A 50 -3.79 16.35 -6.65
N GLU A 51 -3.15 15.53 -7.50
CA GLU A 51 -3.75 14.93 -8.68
C GLU A 51 -3.15 13.54 -8.91
N ILE A 52 -4.01 12.55 -9.16
CA ILE A 52 -3.62 11.18 -9.45
C ILE A 52 -4.22 10.81 -10.80
N TYR A 53 -3.40 10.82 -11.85
CA TYR A 53 -3.84 10.47 -13.21
C TYR A 53 -4.10 8.97 -13.40
N ASN A 54 -3.37 8.11 -12.67
CA ASN A 54 -3.50 6.66 -12.72
C ASN A 54 -3.44 6.10 -11.29
N MET A 55 -4.60 5.69 -10.77
CA MET A 55 -4.73 5.21 -9.39
C MET A 55 -3.95 3.91 -9.16
N ASP A 56 -4.10 2.92 -10.05
CA ASP A 56 -3.37 1.66 -9.95
C ASP A 56 -1.85 1.90 -9.94
N GLY A 57 -1.35 2.69 -10.89
CA GLY A 57 0.07 3.01 -10.98
C GLY A 57 0.61 3.77 -9.77
N TYR A 58 -0.21 4.62 -9.16
CA TYR A 58 0.14 5.34 -7.95
C TYR A 58 0.24 4.40 -6.75
N ILE A 59 -0.74 3.52 -6.57
CA ILE A 59 -0.78 2.54 -5.48
C ILE A 59 0.39 1.56 -5.61
N TRP A 60 0.59 0.96 -6.78
CA TRP A 60 1.68 -0.01 -6.99
C TRP A 60 3.07 0.58 -6.80
N ARG A 61 3.26 1.86 -7.14
CA ARG A 61 4.52 2.57 -6.85
C ARG A 61 4.78 2.65 -5.34
N ILE A 62 3.76 2.92 -4.54
CA ILE A 62 3.89 2.97 -3.08
C ILE A 62 4.16 1.58 -2.52
N CYS A 63 3.46 0.55 -3.01
CA CYS A 63 3.72 -0.85 -2.64
C CYS A 63 5.19 -1.23 -2.88
N GLU A 64 5.71 -0.99 -4.09
CA GLU A 64 7.11 -1.32 -4.44
C GLU A 64 8.12 -0.50 -3.63
N HIS A 65 7.85 0.78 -3.37
CA HIS A 65 8.72 1.64 -2.54
C HIS A 65 8.84 1.13 -1.10
N ILE A 66 7.70 0.78 -0.49
CA ILE A 66 7.67 0.28 0.89
C ILE A 66 8.28 -1.12 0.95
N TYR A 67 7.98 -1.98 -0.03
CA TYR A 67 8.61 -3.29 -0.13
C TYR A 67 10.14 -3.20 -0.27
N SER A 68 10.64 -2.29 -1.11
CA SER A 68 12.09 -2.07 -1.25
C SER A 68 12.74 -1.70 0.08
N LYS A 69 12.06 -0.89 0.91
CA LYS A 69 12.55 -0.55 2.25
C LYS A 69 12.52 -1.77 3.17
N TYR A 70 11.41 -2.49 3.20
CA TYR A 70 11.23 -3.70 4.00
C TYR A 70 12.35 -4.72 3.75
N VAL A 71 12.67 -4.97 2.47
CA VAL A 71 13.76 -5.88 2.10
C VAL A 71 15.12 -5.32 2.51
N SER A 72 15.35 -4.01 2.38
CA SER A 72 16.63 -3.40 2.78
C SER A 72 16.88 -3.35 4.29
N SER A 73 15.81 -3.41 5.08
CA SER A 73 15.87 -3.43 6.55
C SER A 73 16.00 -4.84 7.14
N LYS A 74 15.93 -5.87 6.29
CA LYS A 74 16.22 -7.26 6.66
C LYS A 74 17.65 -7.65 6.27
#